data_AF-A0A4Y5STL1-F1
#
_entry.id   AF-A0A4Y5STL1-F1
#
_cell.length_a   1.000
_cell.length_b   1.000
_cell.length_c   1.000
_cell.angle_alpha   90.00
_cell.angle_beta   90.00
_cell.angle_gamma   90.00
#
_symmetry.space_group_name_H-M   'P 1'
#
loop_
_entity.id
_entity.type
_entity.pdbx_description
1 polymer ?
#
loop_
_entity_poly.entity_id
_entity_poly.type
_entity_poly.pdbx_seq_one_letter_code
_entity_poly.pdbx_strand_id
1 'polypeptide(L)'
;MNFGDVLLLSSSGLVAGAINALAGGGTIFTFSALVAVGLPAVTANATSAVSVLPGQIASTFAYRCKIARAFRRLLPFSIVSAIGGILGGLLLLNTEEGAFRALVPFLILFAAVLFMIAPHIATLGERLASRRKKDPPGPLATGLQGLVAIYGGYFGAGMRIMMLASLFPYRRT
;
A
#
# COMPACT_ATOMS: atom_id res chain seq x y z
N MET A 1 -3.71 3.42 -33.35
CA MET A 1 -4.49 3.39 -32.09
C MET A 1 -5.62 4.38 -32.25
N ASN A 2 -6.86 3.92 -32.19
CA ASN A 2 -8.03 4.75 -32.43
C ASN A 2 -8.44 5.47 -31.14
N PHE A 3 -9.15 6.60 -31.22
CA PHE A 3 -9.55 7.37 -30.02
C PHE A 3 -10.42 6.53 -29.05
N GLY A 4 -11.24 5.63 -29.60
CA GLY A 4 -12.01 4.66 -28.83
C GLY A 4 -11.13 3.68 -28.03
N ASP A 5 -10.00 3.24 -28.59
CA ASP A 5 -9.06 2.32 -27.92
C ASP A 5 -8.41 3.00 -26.72
N VAL A 6 -8.06 4.29 -26.85
CA VAL A 6 -7.45 5.08 -25.77
C VAL A 6 -8.43 5.27 -24.62
N LEU A 7 -9.71 5.56 -24.90
CA LEU A 7 -10.76 5.70 -23.89
C LEU A 7 -11.06 4.38 -23.17
N LEU A 8 -11.11 3.27 -23.91
CA LEU A 8 -11.30 1.92 -23.35
C LEU A 8 -10.12 1.50 -22.47
N LEU A 9 -8.88 1.69 -22.95
CA LEU A 9 -7.67 1.39 -22.18
C LEU A 9 -7.55 2.26 -20.93
N SER A 10 -7.91 3.56 -21.03
CA SER A 10 -7.87 4.50 -19.90
C SER A 10 -8.94 4.19 -18.86
N SER A 11 -10.17 3.86 -19.27
CA SER A 11 -11.26 3.48 -18.37
C SER A 11 -11.02 2.11 -17.73
N SER A 12 -10.52 1.13 -18.49
CA SER A 12 -10.10 -0.18 -17.95
C SER A 12 -8.93 -0.04 -16.98
N GLY A 13 -7.92 0.78 -17.28
CA GLY A 13 -6.83 1.10 -16.37
C GLY A 13 -7.30 1.79 -15.09
N LEU A 14 -8.30 2.68 -15.17
CA LEU A 14 -8.94 3.31 -14.02
C LEU A 14 -9.72 2.30 -13.17
N VAL A 15 -10.50 1.41 -13.79
CA VAL A 15 -11.27 0.37 -13.09
C VAL A 15 -10.34 -0.67 -12.48
N ALA A 16 -9.32 -1.12 -13.21
CA ALA A 16 -8.27 -1.99 -12.69
C ALA A 16 -7.50 -1.32 -11.55
N GLY A 17 -7.18 -0.03 -11.68
CA GLY A 17 -6.58 0.78 -10.61
C GLY A 17 -7.50 0.93 -9.39
N ALA A 18 -8.81 1.04 -9.60
CA ALA A 18 -9.82 1.10 -8.54
C ALA A 18 -9.99 -0.26 -7.85
N ILE A 19 -9.99 -1.37 -8.59
CA ILE A 19 -10.04 -2.73 -8.05
C ILE A 19 -8.74 -3.04 -7.31
N ASN A 20 -7.58 -2.64 -7.84
CA ASN A 20 -6.29 -2.74 -7.16
C ASN A 20 -6.27 -1.86 -5.89
N ALA A 21 -6.95 -0.71 -5.94
CA ALA A 21 -7.17 0.13 -4.78
C ALA A 21 -8.13 -0.48 -3.73
N LEU A 22 -9.01 -1.41 -4.12
CA LEU A 22 -9.95 -2.07 -3.24
C LEU A 22 -9.36 -3.34 -2.59
N ALA A 23 -8.67 -4.18 -3.37
CA ALA A 23 -8.21 -5.50 -2.94
C ALA A 23 -6.76 -5.53 -2.41
N GLY A 24 -5.94 -4.52 -2.72
CA GLY A 24 -4.56 -4.41 -2.21
C GLY A 24 -3.55 -5.47 -2.69
N GLY A 25 -4.01 -6.53 -3.37
CA GLY A 25 -3.19 -7.59 -3.96
C GLY A 25 -3.00 -7.48 -5.48
N GLY A 26 -3.63 -6.50 -6.14
CA GLY A 26 -3.54 -6.36 -7.59
C GLY A 26 -2.14 -6.03 -8.09
N THR A 27 -1.31 -5.36 -7.28
CA THR A 27 0.13 -5.15 -7.59
C THR A 27 0.90 -6.46 -7.68
N ILE A 28 0.54 -7.50 -6.91
CA ILE A 28 1.14 -8.84 -7.01
C ILE A 28 0.73 -9.49 -8.33
N PHE A 29 -0.55 -9.40 -8.71
CA PHE A 29 -1.03 -9.94 -10.00
C PHE A 29 -0.40 -9.23 -11.20
N THR A 30 -0.35 -7.89 -11.21
CA THR A 30 0.28 -7.11 -12.29
C THR A 30 1.78 -7.39 -12.35
N PHE A 31 2.46 -7.48 -11.21
CA PHE A 31 3.87 -7.84 -11.13
C PHE A 31 4.13 -9.24 -11.70
N SER A 32 3.37 -10.26 -11.27
CA SER A 32 3.50 -11.63 -11.77
C SER A 32 3.25 -11.73 -13.27
N ALA A 33 2.26 -10.99 -13.80
CA ALA A 33 2.00 -10.95 -15.23
C ALA A 33 3.15 -10.30 -16.01
N LEU A 34 3.69 -9.17 -15.54
CA LEU A 34 4.79 -8.47 -16.22
C LEU A 34 6.09 -9.31 -16.21
N VAL A 35 6.40 -9.96 -15.09
CA VAL A 35 7.56 -10.87 -15.01
C VAL A 35 7.37 -12.10 -15.90
N ALA A 36 6.14 -12.63 -16.02
CA ALA A 36 5.84 -13.76 -16.91
C ALA A 36 6.02 -13.42 -18.40
N VAL A 37 5.83 -12.15 -18.78
CA VAL A 37 6.06 -11.64 -20.15
C VAL A 37 7.55 -11.25 -20.37
N GLY A 38 8.41 -11.46 -19.38
CA GLY A 38 9.86 -11.29 -19.49
C GLY A 38 10.38 -9.90 -19.12
N LEU A 39 9.56 -9.04 -18.49
CA LEU A 39 10.08 -7.76 -17.99
C LEU A 39 10.99 -7.98 -16.78
N PRO A 40 12.04 -7.14 -16.64
CA PRO A 40 12.84 -7.11 -15.45
C PRO A 40 12.01 -6.90 -14.19
N ALA A 41 12.29 -7.65 -13.13
CA ALA A 41 11.45 -7.65 -11.93
C ALA A 41 11.39 -6.26 -11.26
N VAL A 42 12.48 -5.50 -11.30
CA VAL A 42 12.52 -4.12 -10.78
C VAL A 42 11.59 -3.21 -11.60
N THR A 43 11.66 -3.29 -12.93
CA THR A 43 10.79 -2.51 -13.84
C THR A 43 9.32 -2.91 -13.69
N ALA A 44 9.03 -4.21 -13.62
CA ALA A 44 7.68 -4.73 -13.41
C ALA A 44 7.05 -4.21 -12.11
N ASN A 45 7.82 -4.18 -11.02
CA ASN A 45 7.38 -3.67 -9.73
C ASN A 45 7.16 -2.15 -9.79
N ALA A 46 8.12 -1.40 -10.34
CA ALA A 46 8.00 0.05 -10.51
C ALA A 46 6.78 0.43 -11.36
N THR A 47 6.54 -0.24 -12.48
CA THR A 47 5.35 -0.03 -13.33
C THR A 47 4.06 -0.31 -12.56
N SER A 48 4.01 -1.43 -11.81
CA SER A 48 2.84 -1.78 -10.99
C SER A 48 2.55 -0.74 -9.91
N ALA A 49 3.60 -0.18 -9.29
CA ALA A 49 3.48 0.89 -8.30
C ALA A 49 2.95 2.20 -8.92
N VAL A 50 3.39 2.56 -10.12
CA VAL A 50 2.88 3.73 -10.84
C VAL A 50 1.41 3.54 -11.24
N SER A 51 1.02 2.33 -11.64
CA SER A 51 -0.36 2.02 -12.05
C SER A 51 -1.39 2.25 -10.93
N VAL A 52 -1.01 2.17 -9.65
CA VAL A 52 -1.93 2.41 -8.52
C VAL A 52 -2.03 3.88 -8.10
N LEU A 53 -1.14 4.77 -8.56
CA LEU A 53 -1.15 6.19 -8.18
C LEU A 53 -2.49 6.89 -8.43
N PRO A 54 -3.18 6.72 -9.58
CA PRO A 54 -4.47 7.35 -9.79
C PRO A 54 -5.50 6.95 -8.73
N GLY A 55 -5.53 5.67 -8.36
CA GLY A 55 -6.40 5.16 -7.31
C GLY A 55 -6.02 5.65 -5.91
N GLN A 56 -4.74 5.94 -5.64
CA GLN A 56 -4.30 6.56 -4.39
C GLN A 56 -4.73 8.03 -4.30
N ILE A 57 -4.58 8.78 -5.40
CA ILE A 57 -5.01 10.18 -5.49
C ILE A 57 -6.52 10.29 -5.33
N ALA A 58 -7.28 9.46 -6.05
CA ALA A 58 -8.74 9.42 -5.96
C ALA A 58 -9.22 9.10 -4.54
N SER A 59 -8.64 8.10 -3.88
CA SER A 59 -8.97 7.76 -2.49
C SER A 59 -8.64 8.89 -1.52
N THR A 60 -7.48 9.52 -1.66
CA THR A 60 -7.09 10.67 -0.82
C THR A 60 -8.07 11.82 -0.99
N PHE A 61 -8.46 12.11 -2.23
CA PHE A 61 -9.45 13.14 -2.54
C PHE A 61 -10.84 12.80 -1.99
N ALA A 62 -11.29 11.55 -2.08
CA ALA A 62 -12.56 11.09 -1.54
C ALA A 62 -12.61 11.20 -0.01
N TYR A 63 -11.52 10.91 0.69
CA TYR A 63 -11.43 10.97 2.15
C TYR A 63 -10.94 12.33 2.70
N ARG A 64 -10.75 13.34 1.86
CA ARG A 64 -10.16 14.64 2.23
C ARG A 64 -10.80 15.31 3.45
N CYS A 65 -12.12 15.24 3.60
CA CYS A 65 -12.83 15.85 4.72
C CYS A 65 -12.54 15.13 6.05
N LYS A 66 -12.37 13.81 6.03
CA LYS A 66 -11.98 13.03 7.22
C LYS A 66 -10.51 13.25 7.57
N ILE A 67 -9.65 13.32 6.56
CA ILE A 67 -8.21 13.62 6.72
C ILE A 67 -8.01 15.00 7.34
N ALA A 68 -8.72 16.03 6.84
CA ALA A 68 -8.64 17.39 7.36
C ALA A 68 -8.99 17.47 8.86
N ARG A 69 -10.00 16.73 9.30
CA ARG A 69 -10.41 16.66 10.72
C ARG A 69 -9.35 16.00 11.63
N ALA A 70 -8.49 15.15 11.08
CA ALA A 70 -7.46 14.42 11.82
C ALA A 70 -6.03 14.87 11.47
N PHE A 71 -5.87 15.99 10.74
CA PHE A 71 -4.60 16.38 10.12
C PHE A 71 -3.43 16.45 11.09
N ARG A 72 -3.58 17.12 12.24
CA ARG A 72 -2.50 17.25 13.24
C ARG A 72 -2.03 15.90 13.79
N ARG A 73 -2.91 14.90 13.85
CA ARG A 73 -2.58 13.54 14.32
C ARG A 73 -1.95 12.70 13.22
N LEU A 74 -2.36 12.91 11.97
CA LEU A 74 -1.88 12.17 10.80
C LEU A 74 -0.58 12.73 10.23
N LEU A 75 -0.27 14.00 10.47
CA LEU A 75 0.91 14.68 9.94
C LEU A 75 2.24 13.97 10.26
N PRO A 76 2.56 13.58 11.51
CA PRO A 76 3.81 12.88 11.80
C PRO A 76 3.90 11.51 11.10
N PHE A 77 2.80 10.76 11.04
CA PHE A 77 2.75 9.51 10.29
C PHE A 77 2.91 9.73 8.79
N SER A 78 2.35 10.82 8.25
CA SER A 78 2.44 11.15 6.81
C SER A 78 3.87 11.52 6.43
N ILE A 79 4.57 12.30 7.26
CA ILE A 79 5.98 12.67 7.04
C ILE A 79 6.85 11.42 7.05
N VAL A 80 6.72 10.59 8.08
CA VAL A 80 7.52 9.36 8.20
C VAL A 80 7.18 8.37 7.09
N SER A 81 5.91 8.32 6.66
CA SER A 81 5.53 7.46 5.53
C SER A 81 6.06 7.97 4.20
N ALA A 82 6.12 9.29 3.98
CA ALA A 82 6.70 9.87 2.78
C ALA A 82 8.21 9.60 2.72
N ILE A 83 8.93 9.84 3.83
CA ILE A 83 10.37 9.55 3.92
C ILE A 83 10.63 8.06 3.73
N GLY A 84 9.90 7.20 4.44
CA GLY A 84 10.03 5.76 4.32
C GLY A 84 9.75 5.27 2.91
N GLY A 85 8.67 5.75 2.27
CA GLY A 85 8.32 5.40 0.90
C GLY A 85 9.40 5.79 -0.12
N ILE A 86 9.98 6.98 0.01
CA ILE A 86 11.09 7.44 -0.83
C ILE A 86 12.32 6.55 -0.62
N LEU A 87 12.69 6.28 0.64
CA LEU A 87 13.82 5.41 0.96
C LEU A 87 13.63 4.00 0.41
N GLY A 88 12.43 3.42 0.55
CA GLY A 88 12.09 2.12 0.00
C GLY A 88 12.18 2.09 -1.54
N GLY A 89 11.66 3.11 -2.22
CA GLY A 89 11.73 3.23 -3.67
C GLY A 89 13.16 3.39 -4.19
N LEU A 90 13.99 4.19 -3.50
CA LEU A 90 15.41 4.32 -3.83
C LEU A 90 16.15 3.01 -3.61
N LEU A 91 15.84 2.28 -2.54
CA LEU A 91 16.44 0.98 -2.26
C LEU A 91 16.07 -0.04 -3.34
N LEU A 92 14.82 -0.03 -3.84
CA LEU A 92 14.39 -0.86 -4.95
C LEU A 92 15.19 -0.54 -6.23
N LEU A 93 15.33 0.74 -6.57
CA LEU A 93 16.07 1.17 -7.77
C LEU A 93 17.57 0.85 -7.71
N ASN A 94 18.13 0.75 -6.51
CA ASN A 94 19.52 0.33 -6.29
C ASN A 94 19.68 -1.19 -6.07
N THR A 95 18.58 -1.95 -6.04
CA THR A 95 18.66 -3.41 -5.87
C THR A 95 18.93 -4.07 -7.22
N GLU A 96 19.93 -4.95 -7.25
CA GLU A 96 20.24 -5.77 -8.42
C GLU A 96 19.09 -6.75 -8.74
N GLU A 97 18.80 -6.99 -10.02
CA GLU A 97 17.61 -7.71 -10.44
C GLU A 97 17.52 -9.14 -9.90
N GLY A 98 18.65 -9.85 -9.88
CA GLY A 98 18.73 -11.20 -9.31
C GLY A 98 18.43 -11.23 -7.81
N ALA A 99 18.94 -10.25 -7.07
CA ALA A 99 18.69 -10.12 -5.63
C ALA A 99 17.21 -9.81 -5.34
N PHE A 100 16.61 -8.88 -6.11
CA PHE A 100 15.18 -8.58 -5.96
C PHE A 100 14.31 -9.80 -6.26
N ARG A 101 14.59 -10.53 -7.35
CA ARG A 101 13.84 -11.73 -7.72
C ARG A 101 13.90 -12.83 -6.65
N ALA A 102 15.04 -12.99 -5.98
CA ALA A 102 15.19 -13.89 -4.84
C ALA A 102 14.44 -13.42 -3.59
N LEU A 103 14.32 -12.10 -3.39
CA LEU A 103 13.61 -11.48 -2.26
C LEU A 103 12.08 -11.54 -2.38
N VAL A 104 11.54 -11.48 -3.60
CA VAL A 104 10.09 -11.49 -3.89
C VAL A 104 9.29 -12.51 -3.07
N PRO A 105 9.62 -13.82 -3.04
CA PRO A 105 8.84 -14.80 -2.27
C PRO A 105 8.84 -14.50 -0.76
N PHE A 106 9.96 -14.03 -0.21
CA PHE A 106 10.04 -13.63 1.19
C PHE A 106 9.22 -12.36 1.47
N LEU A 107 9.22 -11.40 0.54
CA LEU A 107 8.41 -10.18 0.63
C LEU A 107 6.92 -10.50 0.60
N ILE A 108 6.49 -11.46 -0.23
CA ILE A 108 5.11 -11.94 -0.30
C ILE A 108 4.73 -12.68 0.99
N LEU A 109 5.60 -13.55 1.50
CA LEU A 109 5.38 -14.26 2.76
C LEU A 109 5.24 -13.27 3.93
N PHE A 110 6.12 -12.27 4.00
CA PHE A 110 6.05 -11.21 4.98
C PHE A 110 4.75 -10.42 4.88
N ALA A 111 4.31 -10.07 3.66
CA ALA A 111 3.02 -9.43 3.42
C ALA A 111 1.86 -10.26 3.96
N ALA A 112 1.88 -11.58 3.69
CA ALA A 112 0.84 -12.51 4.12
C ALA A 112 0.79 -12.66 5.64
N VAL A 113 1.94 -12.73 6.31
CA VAL A 113 2.04 -12.78 7.78
C VAL A 113 1.55 -11.47 8.39
N LEU A 114 2.02 -10.32 7.90
CA LEU A 114 1.53 -9.01 8.33
C LEU A 114 0.01 -8.90 8.16
N PHE A 115 -0.52 -9.39 7.04
CA PHE A 115 -1.95 -9.43 6.78
C PHE A 115 -2.72 -10.26 7.81
N MET A 116 -2.21 -11.45 8.15
CA MET A 116 -2.83 -12.32 9.15
C MET A 116 -2.85 -11.68 10.54
N ILE A 117 -1.81 -10.92 10.89
CA ILE A 117 -1.65 -10.28 12.21
C ILE A 117 -2.32 -8.89 12.25
N ALA A 118 -2.56 -8.25 11.11
CA ALA A 118 -3.18 -6.94 10.99
C ALA A 118 -4.46 -6.73 11.84
N PRO A 119 -5.47 -7.62 11.83
CA PRO A 119 -6.68 -7.44 12.63
C PRO A 119 -6.39 -7.46 14.15
N HIS A 120 -5.36 -8.20 14.59
CA HIS A 120 -4.94 -8.21 15.99
C HIS A 120 -4.25 -6.90 16.38
N ILE A 121 -3.44 -6.32 15.49
CA ILE A 121 -2.78 -5.03 15.71
C ILE A 121 -3.82 -3.89 15.74
N ALA A 122 -4.81 -3.92 14.85
CA ALA A 122 -5.87 -2.92 14.78
C ALA A 122 -6.71 -2.89 16.07
N THR A 123 -7.11 -4.06 16.58
CA THR A 123 -7.90 -4.18 17.82
C THR A 123 -7.10 -3.77 19.07
N LEU A 124 -5.80 -4.07 19.14
CA LEU A 124 -4.91 -3.57 20.19
C LEU A 124 -4.74 -2.04 20.11
N GLY A 125 -4.61 -1.51 18.89
CA GLY A 125 -4.51 -0.07 18.63
C GLY A 125 -5.75 0.70 19.04
N GLU A 126 -6.96 0.18 18.79
CA GLU A 126 -8.22 0.80 19.22
C GLU A 126 -8.40 0.81 20.73
N ARG A 127 -8.01 -0.28 21.42
CA ARG A 127 -8.04 -0.37 22.90
C ARG A 127 -7.09 0.65 23.55
N LEU A 128 -5.91 0.83 22.98
CA LEU A 128 -4.93 1.83 23.42
C LEU A 128 -5.36 3.27 23.06
N ALA A 129 -5.91 3.50 21.86
CA ALA A 129 -6.38 4.80 21.41
C ALA A 129 -7.60 5.31 22.17
N SER A 130 -8.47 4.40 22.63
CA SER A 130 -9.64 4.73 23.46
C SER A 130 -9.25 5.30 24.82
N ARG A 131 -8.05 4.97 25.34
CA ARG A 131 -7.49 5.55 26.57
C ARG A 131 -6.72 6.87 26.34
N ARG A 132 -6.31 7.16 25.10
CA ARG A 132 -5.36 8.23 24.76
C ARG A 132 -5.88 9.20 23.70
N LYS A 133 -7.18 9.52 23.75
CA LYS A 133 -7.90 10.35 22.75
C LYS A 133 -7.25 11.71 22.38
N LYS A 134 -6.26 12.20 23.13
CA LYS A 134 -5.58 13.50 22.89
C LYS A 134 -4.06 13.43 22.67
N ASP A 135 -3.41 12.29 22.90
CA ASP A 135 -1.94 12.26 22.83
C ASP A 135 -1.44 11.99 21.41
N PRO A 136 -0.33 12.64 21.00
CA PRO A 136 0.36 12.31 19.77
C PRO A 136 0.79 10.83 19.77
N PRO A 137 0.94 10.21 18.59
CA PRO A 137 1.39 8.83 18.49
C PRO A 137 2.76 8.67 19.17
N GLY A 138 2.90 7.62 19.97
CA GLY A 138 4.16 7.32 20.64
C GLY A 138 5.28 7.05 19.63
N PRO A 139 6.54 7.35 19.97
CA PRO A 139 7.69 7.21 19.07
C PRO A 139 7.83 5.80 18.50
N LEU A 140 7.45 4.76 19.24
CA LEU A 140 7.42 3.38 18.78
C LEU A 140 6.45 3.17 17.61
N ALA A 141 5.24 3.73 17.69
CA ALA A 141 4.23 3.60 16.63
C ALA A 141 4.66 4.35 15.36
N THR A 142 5.27 5.51 15.53
CA THR A 142 5.83 6.30 14.43
C THR A 142 7.01 5.58 13.76
N GLY A 143 7.90 4.96 14.53
CA GLY A 143 9.01 4.16 14.00
C GLY A 143 8.54 2.92 13.24
N LEU A 144 7.57 2.19 13.80
CA LEU A 144 6.93 1.05 13.11
C LEU A 144 6.27 1.47 11.80
N GLN A 145 5.56 2.61 11.78
CA GLN A 145 5.00 3.15 10.54
C GLN A 145 6.09 3.44 9.51
N GLY A 146 7.25 3.96 9.93
CA GLY A 146 8.39 4.19 9.05
C GLY A 146 8.91 2.91 8.39
N LEU A 147 9.08 1.83 9.17
CA LEU A 147 9.48 0.53 8.64
C LEU A 147 8.46 -0.03 7.65
N VAL A 148 7.17 0.06 7.99
CA VAL A 148 6.08 -0.35 7.10
C VAL A 148 6.09 0.48 5.81
N ALA A 149 6.37 1.78 5.89
CA ALA A 149 6.46 2.65 4.73
C ALA A 149 7.68 2.37 3.86
N ILE A 150 8.83 2.00 4.43
CA ILE A 150 10.01 1.54 3.67
C ILE A 150 9.68 0.27 2.91
N TYR A 151 9.08 -0.72 3.58
CA TYR A 151 8.61 -1.94 2.93
C TYR A 151 7.60 -1.64 1.81
N GLY A 152 6.63 -0.76 2.09
CA GLY A 152 5.62 -0.33 1.15
C GLY A 152 6.20 0.42 -0.06
N GLY A 153 7.23 1.23 0.14
CA GLY A 153 7.96 1.91 -0.94
C GLY A 153 8.83 0.96 -1.77
N TYR A 154 9.36 -0.09 -1.15
CA TYR A 154 10.20 -1.09 -1.81
C TYR A 154 9.40 -2.08 -2.66
N PHE A 155 8.31 -2.63 -2.12
CA PHE A 155 7.57 -3.72 -2.77
C PHE A 155 6.13 -3.37 -3.17
N GLY A 156 5.53 -2.31 -2.61
CA GLY A 156 4.21 -1.81 -3.05
C GLY A 156 2.99 -2.70 -2.77
N ALA A 157 3.16 -3.93 -2.29
CA ALA A 157 2.07 -4.87 -2.06
C ALA A 157 1.65 -4.96 -0.57
N GLY A 158 0.34 -4.95 -0.30
CA GLY A 158 -0.21 -5.39 0.99
C GLY A 158 -0.90 -4.33 1.88
N MET A 159 -0.81 -3.02 1.58
CA MET A 159 -1.33 -1.99 2.50
C MET A 159 -2.87 -1.89 2.60
N ARG A 160 -3.63 -2.35 1.60
CA ARG A 160 -5.10 -2.10 1.52
C ARG A 160 -5.99 -3.28 1.95
N ILE A 161 -5.41 -4.46 2.11
CA ILE A 161 -6.14 -5.66 2.57
C ILE A 161 -6.58 -5.50 4.04
N MET A 162 -5.90 -4.66 4.82
CA MET A 162 -6.28 -4.27 6.18
C MET A 162 -7.67 -3.60 6.26
N MET A 163 -8.09 -2.88 5.22
CA MET A 163 -9.39 -2.20 5.18
C MET A 163 -10.55 -3.16 4.87
N LEU A 164 -10.28 -4.24 4.11
CA LEU A 164 -11.23 -5.35 3.94
C LEU A 164 -11.30 -6.21 5.20
N ALA A 165 -10.14 -6.51 5.82
CA ALA A 165 -10.08 -7.29 7.07
C ALA A 165 -10.77 -6.60 8.26
N SER A 166 -10.85 -5.27 8.31
CA SER A 166 -11.64 -4.55 9.32
C SER A 166 -13.14 -4.51 9.01
N LEU A 167 -13.53 -4.74 7.75
CA LEU A 167 -14.94 -4.79 7.33
C LEU A 167 -15.58 -6.16 7.56
N PHE A 168 -14.81 -7.25 7.46
CA PHE A 168 -15.32 -8.60 7.68
C PHE A 168 -15.86 -8.90 9.10
N PRO A 169 -15.33 -8.33 10.20
CA PRO A 169 -15.94 -8.42 11.52
C PRO A 169 -17.33 -7.77 11.61
N TYR A 170 -17.72 -6.90 10.67
CA TYR A 170 -18.97 -6.14 10.73
C TYR A 170 -20.15 -6.81 10.03
N ARG A 171 -19.96 -7.99 9.41
CA ARG A 171 -21.05 -8.83 8.87
C ARG A 171 -21.24 -10.09 9.74
N ARG A 172 -21.63 -9.89 10.98
CA ARG A 172 -22.40 -10.87 11.77
C ARG A 172 -23.59 -10.17 12.42
N THR A 173 -24.57 -9.83 11.61
CA THR A 173 -25.98 -9.66 11.99
C THR A 173 -26.81 -9.88 10.74
#